data_AF-A0AAE2I027-F1
#
_entry.id   AF-A0AAE2I027-F1
#
_cell.length_a   1.000
_cell.length_b   1.000
_cell.length_c   1.000
_cell.angle_alpha   90.00
_cell.angle_beta   90.00
_cell.angle_gamma   90.00
#
_symmetry.space_group_name_H-M   'P 1'
#
loop_
_entity.id
_entity.type
_entity.pdbx_description
1 polymer ?
#
loop_
_entity_poly.entity_id
_entity_poly.type
_entity_poly.pdbx_seq_one_letter_code
_entity_poly.pdbx_strand_id
1 'polypeptide(L)'
;MTAHSADPQTTAPLSGHATVTRLPTSYPLVDPELDACLDPDLFQQGFDESLAYLSSLPQTWARHHAASVLENGTDPDDDLSYQRGYRAGLYGFLRHGTT
;
A
#
# COMPACT_ATOMS: atom_id res chain seq x y z
N MET A 1 11.71 -21.49 37.89
CA MET A 1 10.45 -21.64 37.13
C MET A 1 10.53 -20.72 35.92
N THR A 2 10.82 -21.29 34.75
CA THR A 2 10.84 -20.62 33.45
C THR A 2 9.42 -20.63 32.88
N ALA A 3 8.86 -19.46 32.62
CA ALA A 3 7.60 -19.30 31.89
C ALA A 3 7.90 -18.67 30.53
N HIS A 4 7.91 -19.52 29.49
CA HIS A 4 7.67 -19.13 28.11
C HIS A 4 6.21 -18.68 27.98
N SER A 5 5.96 -17.51 27.41
CA SER A 5 4.69 -17.11 26.76
C SER A 5 4.87 -15.67 26.27
N ALA A 6 4.40 -15.23 25.11
CA ALA A 6 3.99 -15.84 23.87
C ALA A 6 3.99 -14.65 22.90
N ASP A 7 4.60 -14.85 21.73
CA ASP A 7 4.61 -13.89 20.63
C ASP A 7 3.17 -13.62 20.17
N PRO A 8 2.69 -12.37 20.07
CA PRO A 8 1.43 -12.11 19.37
C PRO A 8 1.70 -12.02 17.86
N GLN A 9 1.99 -13.18 17.27
CA GLN A 9 1.83 -13.40 15.83
C GLN A 9 0.33 -13.55 15.55
N THR A 10 -0.41 -12.42 15.60
CA THR A 10 -1.83 -12.38 15.24
C THR A 10 -1.96 -12.61 13.74
N THR A 11 -2.25 -13.87 13.41
CA THR A 11 -2.78 -14.33 12.14
C THR A 11 -4.28 -14.08 12.15
N ALA A 12 -4.75 -13.08 11.40
CA ALA A 12 -6.17 -12.85 11.16
C ALA A 12 -6.60 -13.49 9.82
N PRO A 13 -7.79 -14.08 9.73
CA PRO A 13 -8.22 -14.92 8.61
C PRO A 13 -8.63 -14.13 7.36
N LEU A 14 -8.29 -14.68 6.20
CA LEU A 14 -8.66 -14.24 4.85
C LEU A 14 -10.14 -14.57 4.55
N SER A 15 -11.07 -13.63 4.79
CA SER A 15 -12.36 -13.58 4.08
C SER A 15 -13.12 -12.29 4.39
N GLY A 16 -13.45 -11.53 3.34
CA GLY A 16 -13.96 -10.16 3.43
C GLY A 16 -12.83 -9.19 3.10
N HIS A 17 -13.04 -8.32 2.11
CA HIS A 17 -12.06 -7.36 1.61
C HIS A 17 -11.44 -6.59 2.77
N ALA A 18 -10.24 -6.99 3.19
CA ALA A 18 -9.54 -6.34 4.28
C ALA A 18 -9.17 -4.94 3.79
N THR A 19 -9.84 -3.92 4.33
CA THR A 19 -9.48 -2.52 4.09
C THR A 19 -8.03 -2.35 4.48
N VAL A 20 -7.19 -2.06 3.48
CA VAL A 20 -5.75 -1.84 3.69
C VAL A 20 -5.63 -0.49 4.40
N THR A 21 -5.45 -0.52 5.72
CA THR A 21 -5.40 0.70 6.55
C THR A 21 -3.99 1.14 6.89
N ARG A 22 -2.96 0.32 6.62
CA ARG A 22 -1.54 0.66 6.87
C ARG A 22 -0.61 0.03 5.85
N LEU A 23 0.41 0.81 5.49
CA LEU A 23 1.41 0.50 4.48
C LEU A 23 2.71 -0.06 5.09
N PRO A 24 3.36 -1.05 4.46
CA PRO A 24 4.77 -1.40 4.71
C PRO A 24 5.75 -0.35 4.15
N THR A 25 5.28 0.64 3.38
CA THR A 25 6.10 1.63 2.68
C THR A 25 6.42 2.88 3.50
N SER A 26 6.09 2.91 4.78
CA SER A 26 6.40 4.04 5.68
C SER A 26 7.89 4.06 6.04
N TYR A 27 8.82 3.97 5.07
CA TYR A 27 10.26 4.08 5.33
C TYR A 27 10.87 5.26 4.54
N PRO A 28 11.44 6.28 5.22
CA PRO A 28 11.43 6.44 6.68
C PRO A 28 10.00 6.68 7.16
N LEU A 29 9.71 6.27 8.41
CA LEU A 29 8.45 6.53 9.10
C LEU A 29 8.32 8.05 9.27
N VAL A 30 7.93 8.74 8.20
CA VAL A 30 7.57 10.15 8.26
C VAL A 30 6.20 10.16 8.92
N ASP A 31 6.28 10.22 10.24
CA ASP A 31 5.23 10.56 11.19
C ASP A 31 3.99 9.63 11.23
N PRO A 32 3.81 8.81 12.27
CA PRO A 32 2.56 8.06 12.47
C PRO A 32 1.33 8.98 12.66
N GLU A 33 1.51 10.28 12.92
CA GLU A 33 0.41 11.26 12.91
C GLU A 33 -0.06 11.61 11.50
N LEU A 34 0.79 11.46 10.47
CA LEU A 34 0.37 11.67 9.08
C LEU A 34 -0.62 10.59 8.61
N ASP A 35 -0.49 9.37 9.13
CA ASP A 35 -1.43 8.28 8.84
C ASP A 35 -2.78 8.47 9.56
N ALA A 36 -2.84 9.25 10.65
CA ALA A 36 -4.06 9.50 11.39
C ALA A 36 -5.04 10.44 10.68
N CYS A 37 -4.54 11.25 9.75
CA CYS A 37 -5.32 12.22 8.96
C CYS A 37 -5.72 11.68 7.58
N LEU A 38 -5.36 10.44 7.23
CA LEU A 38 -5.71 9.87 5.94
C LEU A 38 -7.19 9.52 5.91
N ASP A 39 -7.86 9.93 4.85
CA ASP A 39 -9.21 9.49 4.54
C ASP A 39 -9.13 8.02 4.05
N PRO A 40 -9.75 7.06 4.75
CA PRO A 40 -9.69 5.65 4.41
C PRO A 40 -10.39 5.34 3.08
N ASP A 41 -11.42 6.09 2.71
CA ASP A 41 -12.18 5.87 1.48
C ASP A 41 -11.36 6.35 0.27
N LEU A 42 -10.72 7.53 0.38
CA LEU A 42 -9.80 8.02 -0.66
C LEU A 42 -8.55 7.16 -0.79
N PHE A 43 -8.02 6.66 0.33
CA PHE A 43 -6.94 5.69 0.29
C PHE A 43 -7.34 4.42 -0.46
N GLN A 44 -8.51 3.84 -0.12
CA GLN A 44 -8.99 2.64 -0.78
C GLN A 44 -9.25 2.89 -2.27
N GLN A 45 -9.80 4.06 -2.62
CA GLN A 45 -9.99 4.47 -4.01
C GLN A 45 -8.66 4.51 -4.77
N GLY A 46 -7.63 5.16 -4.24
CA GLY A 46 -6.31 5.22 -4.87
C GLY A 46 -5.72 3.82 -5.07
N PHE A 47 -5.85 2.96 -4.05
CA PHE A 47 -5.41 1.57 -4.13
C PHE A 47 -6.10 0.81 -5.26
N ASP A 48 -7.43 0.84 -5.32
CA ASP A 48 -8.21 0.11 -6.31
C ASP A 48 -7.95 0.63 -7.73
N GLU A 49 -7.86 1.96 -7.91
CA GLU A 49 -7.54 2.57 -9.20
C GLU A 49 -6.13 2.21 -9.68
N SER A 50 -5.16 2.11 -8.78
CA SER A 50 -3.80 1.70 -9.15
C SER A 50 -3.77 0.26 -9.68
N LEU A 51 -4.51 -0.66 -9.06
CA LEU A 51 -4.60 -2.04 -9.50
C LEU A 51 -5.35 -2.16 -10.82
N ALA A 52 -6.46 -1.42 -10.96
CA ALA A 52 -7.21 -1.35 -12.21
C ALA A 52 -6.31 -0.84 -13.36
N TYR A 53 -5.55 0.23 -13.12
CA TYR A 53 -4.61 0.77 -14.11
C TYR A 53 -3.53 -0.25 -14.48
N LEU A 54 -2.87 -0.86 -13.50
CA LEU A 54 -1.84 -1.87 -13.75
C LEU A 54 -2.39 -3.08 -14.51
N SER A 55 -3.63 -3.50 -14.23
CA SER A 55 -4.27 -4.61 -14.93
C SER A 55 -4.61 -4.30 -16.39
N SER A 56 -4.71 -3.01 -16.75
CA SER A 56 -4.96 -2.57 -18.13
C SER A 56 -3.71 -2.56 -19.00
N LEU A 57 -2.52 -2.67 -18.41
CA LEU A 57 -1.24 -2.57 -19.10
C LEU A 57 -0.62 -3.95 -19.38
N PRO A 58 0.19 -4.09 -20.45
CA PRO A 58 1.11 -5.21 -20.59
C PRO A 58 2.02 -5.32 -19.37
N GLN A 59 2.33 -6.56 -18.97
CA GLN A 59 3.00 -6.84 -17.70
C GLN A 59 4.34 -6.10 -17.51
N THR A 60 5.13 -5.96 -18.57
CA THR A 60 6.41 -5.23 -18.53
C THR A 60 6.22 -3.72 -18.34
N TRP A 61 5.17 -3.15 -18.94
CA TRP A 61 4.81 -1.74 -18.77
C TRP A 61 4.23 -1.47 -17.39
N ALA A 62 3.39 -2.38 -16.87
CA ALA A 62 2.88 -2.30 -15.51
C ALA A 62 4.02 -2.28 -14.48
N ARG A 63 5.01 -3.17 -14.62
CA ARG A 63 6.20 -3.18 -13.75
C ARG A 63 7.04 -1.91 -13.86
N HIS A 64 7.28 -1.45 -15.09
CA HIS A 64 8.04 -0.22 -15.31
C HIS A 64 7.32 1.00 -14.70
N HIS A 65 6.00 1.12 -14.91
CA HIS A 65 5.17 2.19 -14.33
C HIS A 65 5.23 2.17 -12.81
N ALA A 66 4.98 1.01 -12.19
CA ALA A 66 5.03 0.88 -10.74
C ALA A 66 6.40 1.27 -10.17
N ALA A 67 7.50 0.84 -10.79
CA ALA A 67 8.84 1.21 -10.35
C ALA A 67 9.10 2.72 -10.50
N SER A 68 8.79 3.29 -11.67
CA SER A 68 9.04 4.70 -11.96
C SER A 68 8.23 5.64 -11.05
N VAL A 69 6.97 5.32 -10.79
CA VAL A 69 6.13 6.14 -9.89
C VAL A 69 6.61 6.04 -8.45
N LEU A 70 7.07 4.88 -7.99
CA LEU A 70 7.58 4.73 -6.63
C LEU A 70 8.94 5.42 -6.43
N GLU A 71 9.78 5.45 -7.45
CA GLU A 71 11.03 6.21 -7.45
C GLU A 71 10.80 7.71 -7.45
N ASN A 72 9.74 8.17 -8.12
CA ASN A 72 9.37 9.58 -8.10
C ASN A 72 8.63 9.94 -6.80
N GLY A 73 8.91 11.13 -6.27
CA GLY A 73 8.17 11.65 -5.12
C GLY A 73 6.70 11.90 -5.45
N THR A 74 5.88 12.07 -4.42
CA THR A 74 4.51 12.58 -4.55
C THR A 74 4.49 14.07 -4.78
N ASP A 75 3.57 14.54 -5.62
CA ASP A 75 3.30 15.97 -5.76
C ASP A 75 2.66 16.49 -4.45
N PRO A 76 3.17 17.58 -3.85
CA PRO A 76 2.61 18.15 -2.62
C PRO A 76 1.21 18.76 -2.77
N ASP A 77 0.75 19.04 -4.00
CA ASP A 77 -0.56 19.66 -4.25
C ASP A 77 -1.71 18.64 -4.40
N ASP A 78 -1.38 17.36 -4.50
CA ASP A 78 -2.35 16.27 -4.64
C ASP A 78 -2.87 15.76 -3.28
N ASP A 79 -4.01 15.06 -3.32
CA ASP A 79 -4.57 14.44 -2.12
C ASP A 79 -3.67 13.31 -1.59
N LEU A 80 -3.10 13.54 -0.40
CA LEU A 80 -2.18 12.63 0.29
C LEU A 80 -2.80 11.25 0.52
N SER A 81 -4.11 11.17 0.80
CA SER A 81 -4.81 9.91 1.10
C SER A 81 -4.88 9.05 -0.15
N TYR A 82 -5.35 9.65 -1.25
CA TYR A 82 -5.40 8.99 -2.56
C TYR A 82 -4.02 8.56 -3.03
N GLN A 83 -3.02 9.46 -2.98
CA GLN A 83 -1.67 9.15 -3.44
C GLN A 83 -1.01 8.02 -2.65
N ARG A 84 -1.19 7.98 -1.32
CA ARG A 84 -0.68 6.87 -0.49
C ARG A 84 -1.36 5.56 -0.86
N GLY A 85 -2.67 5.57 -1.05
CA GLY A 85 -3.42 4.41 -1.54
C GLY A 85 -2.91 3.90 -2.89
N TYR A 86 -2.74 4.81 -3.85
CA TYR A 86 -2.24 4.49 -5.17
C TYR A 86 -0.85 3.85 -5.12
N ARG A 87 0.07 4.45 -4.37
CA ARG A 87 1.43 3.91 -4.20
C ARG A 87 1.46 2.57 -3.46
N ALA A 88 0.51 2.34 -2.55
CA ALA A 88 0.35 1.05 -1.88
C ALA A 88 0.06 -0.09 -2.87
N GLY A 89 -0.86 0.14 -3.81
CA GLY A 89 -1.18 -0.87 -4.82
C GLY A 89 -0.01 -1.12 -5.77
N LEU A 90 0.73 -0.07 -6.18
CA LEU A 90 1.95 -0.22 -6.97
C LEU A 90 3.02 -1.07 -6.25
N TYR A 91 3.26 -0.78 -4.96
CA TYR A 91 4.23 -1.53 -4.16
C TYR A 91 3.82 -3.00 -4.00
N GLY A 92 2.54 -3.24 -3.71
CA GLY A 92 1.97 -4.58 -3.63
C GLY A 92 2.16 -5.35 -4.94
N PHE A 93 1.92 -4.70 -6.08
CA PHE A 93 2.12 -5.29 -7.40
C PHE A 93 3.59 -5.68 -7.65
N LEU A 94 4.56 -4.84 -7.29
CA LEU A 94 5.99 -5.18 -7.48
C LEU A 94 6.48 -6.30 -6.57
N ARG A 95 5.96 -6.39 -5.33
CA ARG A 95 6.41 -7.38 -4.34
C ARG A 95 5.69 -8.71 -4.42
N HIS A 96 4.42 -8.70 -4.80
CA HIS A 96 3.53 -9.87 -4.76
C HIS A 96 2.87 -10.19 -6.10
N GLY A 97 3.00 -9.33 -7.11
CA GLY A 97 2.53 -9.60 -8.46
C GLY A 97 3.38 -10.68 -9.11
N THR A 98 3.01 -11.93 -8.86
CA THR A 98 3.58 -13.12 -9.49
C THR A 98 3.48 -12.99 -11.01
N THR A 99 4.61 -13.26 -11.67
CA THR A 99 4.78 -13.37 -13.12
C THR A 99 3.72 -14.21 -13.80
#